data_AF-A0A5B2VES5-F1
#
_entry.id   AF-A0A5B2VES5-F1
#
_cell.length_a   1.000
_cell.length_b   1.000
_cell.length_c   1.000
_cell.angle_alpha   90.00
_cell.angle_beta   90.00
_cell.angle_gamma   90.00
#
_symmetry.space_group_name_H-M   'P 1'
#
loop_
_entity.id
_entity.type
_entity.pdbx_description
1 polymer ?
#
loop_
_entity_poly.entity_id
_entity_poly.type
_entity_poly.pdbx_seq_one_letter_code
_entity_poly.pdbx_strand_id
1 'polypeptide(L)'
;MHLAGQIVGRSGPVAAKAAVDLGLPMHLAFAVDCLVCISLSEVVEELLAARGVPGFGSGDGREFDWIDPYIVEPDWPALAAVAGEHSDPDAWGEWLDAQALSRPPRMAGSTL
;
A
#
# COMPACT_ATOMS: atom_id res chain seq x y z
N MET A 1 -9.87 14.63 3.59
CA MET A 1 -8.47 14.33 3.96
C MET A 1 -8.38 13.24 5.00
N HIS A 2 -8.75 13.51 6.26
CA HIS A 2 -8.63 12.54 7.36
C HIS A 2 -9.21 11.15 7.07
N LEU A 3 -10.45 11.07 6.57
CA LEU A 3 -11.10 9.79 6.25
C LEU A 3 -10.39 9.05 5.10
N ALA A 4 -9.95 9.77 4.06
CA ALA A 4 -9.24 9.16 2.94
C ALA A 4 -7.91 8.56 3.42
N GLY A 5 -7.14 9.32 4.21
CA GLY A 5 -5.87 8.86 4.77
C GLY A 5 -6.06 7.62 5.66
N GLN A 6 -7.11 7.59 6.48
CA GLN A 6 -7.45 6.41 7.29
C GLN A 6 -7.86 5.18 6.47
N ILE A 7 -8.57 5.37 5.35
CA ILE A 7 -8.94 4.25 4.46
C ILE A 7 -7.69 3.67 3.81
N VAL A 8 -6.83 4.53 3.26
CA VAL A 8 -5.59 4.10 2.60
C VAL A 8 -4.62 3.48 3.62
N GLY A 9 -4.35 4.15 4.72
CA GLY A 9 -3.40 3.66 5.73
C GLY A 9 -3.80 2.35 6.41
N ARG A 10 -5.06 1.91 6.25
CA ARG A 10 -5.55 0.62 6.75
C ARG A 10 -5.70 -0.45 5.68
N SER A 11 -5.59 -0.11 4.39
CA SER A 11 -5.86 -1.07 3.32
C SER A 11 -4.78 -2.14 3.21
N GLY A 12 -3.52 -1.76 3.43
CA GLY A 12 -2.38 -2.68 3.44
C GLY A 12 -2.58 -3.85 4.40
N PRO A 13 -2.78 -3.61 5.71
CA PRO A 13 -2.96 -4.69 6.68
C PRO A 13 -4.13 -5.62 6.42
N VAL A 14 -5.23 -5.09 5.89
CA VAL A 14 -6.38 -5.90 5.49
C VAL A 14 -5.99 -6.84 4.34
N ALA A 15 -5.23 -6.34 3.36
CA ALA A 15 -4.76 -7.13 2.23
C ALA A 15 -3.69 -8.16 2.63
N ALA A 16 -2.74 -7.77 3.49
CA ALA A 16 -1.71 -8.65 4.05
C ALA A 16 -2.35 -9.84 4.79
N LYS A 17 -3.32 -9.54 5.66
CA LYS A 17 -4.05 -10.58 6.39
C LYS A 17 -4.79 -11.51 5.43
N ALA A 18 -5.49 -10.98 4.44
CA ALA A 18 -6.19 -11.80 3.45
C ALA A 18 -5.24 -12.70 2.66
N ALA A 19 -4.04 -12.21 2.31
CA ALA A 19 -3.00 -13.00 1.65
C ALA A 19 -2.55 -14.20 2.52
N VAL A 20 -2.28 -13.96 3.80
CA VAL A 20 -1.91 -15.02 4.76
C VAL A 20 -3.05 -16.01 4.98
N ASP A 21 -4.29 -15.54 5.12
CA ASP A 21 -5.47 -16.41 5.28
C ASP A 21 -5.69 -17.32 4.04
N LEU A 22 -5.21 -16.90 2.87
CA LEU A 22 -5.22 -17.68 1.62
C LEU A 22 -3.99 -18.61 1.48
N GLY A 23 -3.08 -18.63 2.46
CA GLY A 23 -1.89 -19.47 2.46
C GLY A 23 -0.75 -18.94 1.59
N LEU A 24 -0.74 -17.64 1.26
CA LEU A 24 0.41 -17.04 0.59
C LEU A 24 1.60 -16.91 1.56
N PRO A 25 2.84 -17.05 1.05
CA PRO A 25 4.03 -16.87 1.86
C PRO A 25 4.22 -15.42 2.30
N MET A 26 4.95 -15.21 3.38
CA MET A 26 5.04 -13.89 4.03
C MET A 26 5.63 -12.79 3.15
N HIS A 27 6.63 -13.08 2.30
CA HIS A 27 7.17 -12.10 1.36
C HIS A 27 6.13 -11.62 0.32
N LEU A 28 5.18 -12.48 -0.06
CA LEU A 28 4.06 -12.08 -0.91
C LEU A 28 2.98 -11.32 -0.14
N ALA A 29 2.70 -11.70 1.11
CA ALA A 29 1.78 -10.93 1.95
C ALA A 29 2.30 -9.51 2.21
N PHE A 30 3.62 -9.37 2.44
CA PHE A 30 4.31 -8.09 2.54
C PHE A 30 4.22 -7.28 1.25
N ALA A 31 4.48 -7.90 0.10
CA ALA A 31 4.33 -7.22 -1.19
C ALA A 31 2.90 -6.72 -1.43
N VAL A 32 1.89 -7.53 -1.09
CA VAL A 32 0.48 -7.17 -1.22
C VAL A 32 0.12 -5.98 -0.33
N ASP A 33 0.62 -5.92 0.90
CA ASP A 33 0.46 -4.78 1.80
C ASP A 33 0.94 -3.47 1.16
N CYS A 34 2.21 -3.44 0.73
CA CYS A 34 2.83 -2.27 0.14
C CYS A 34 2.13 -1.85 -1.16
N LEU A 35 1.89 -2.81 -2.07
CA LEU A 35 1.30 -2.52 -3.38
C LEU A 35 -0.14 -2.02 -3.27
N VAL A 36 -0.94 -2.57 -2.35
CA VAL A 36 -2.31 -2.12 -2.14
C VAL A 36 -2.35 -0.72 -1.54
N CYS A 37 -1.52 -0.43 -0.53
CA CYS A 37 -1.43 0.90 0.07
C CYS A 37 -1.04 1.96 -0.98
N ILE A 38 0.02 1.69 -1.75
CA ILE A 38 0.53 2.60 -2.79
C ILE A 38 -0.48 2.77 -3.93
N SER A 39 -1.01 1.69 -4.48
CA SER A 39 -1.95 1.79 -5.61
C SER A 39 -3.24 2.51 -5.21
N LEU A 40 -3.72 2.28 -3.99
CA LEU A 40 -4.92 2.95 -3.50
C LEU A 40 -4.67 4.43 -3.22
N SER A 41 -3.49 4.81 -2.71
CA SER A 41 -3.16 6.23 -2.53
C SER A 41 -3.13 6.94 -3.88
N GLU A 42 -2.50 6.37 -4.91
CA GLU A 42 -2.46 6.92 -6.27
C GLU A 42 -3.88 7.13 -6.83
N VAL A 43 -4.74 6.11 -6.74
CA VAL A 43 -6.14 6.21 -7.19
C VAL A 43 -6.91 7.31 -6.44
N VAL A 44 -6.71 7.43 -5.12
CA VAL A 44 -7.36 8.47 -4.33
C VAL A 44 -6.84 9.86 -4.70
N GLU A 45 -5.54 10.01 -4.92
CA GLU A 45 -4.93 11.26 -5.36
C GLU A 45 -5.49 11.72 -6.72
N GLU A 46 -5.56 10.83 -7.70
CA GLU A 46 -6.17 11.11 -9.02
C GLU A 46 -7.63 11.53 -8.89
N LEU A 47 -8.41 10.83 -8.06
CA LEU A 47 -9.83 11.12 -7.82
C LEU A 47 -10.06 12.45 -7.11
N LEU A 48 -9.17 12.86 -6.21
CA LEU A 48 -9.26 14.13 -5.50
C LEU A 48 -8.80 15.28 -6.41
N ALA A 49 -7.76 15.07 -7.22
CA ALA A 49 -7.31 16.02 -8.23
C ALA A 49 -8.40 16.29 -9.28
N ALA A 50 -9.03 15.25 -9.82
CA ALA A 50 -10.11 15.36 -10.80
C ALA A 50 -11.34 16.13 -10.26
N ARG A 51 -11.52 16.16 -8.94
CA ARG A 51 -12.59 16.92 -8.27
C ARG A 51 -12.17 18.33 -7.83
N GLY A 52 -10.96 18.76 -8.16
CA GLY A 52 -10.44 20.08 -7.83
C GLY A 52 -10.16 20.27 -6.34
N VAL A 53 -9.89 19.19 -5.59
CA VAL A 53 -9.53 19.30 -4.17
C VAL A 53 -8.13 19.92 -4.06
N PRO A 54 -7.96 21.05 -3.34
CA PRO A 54 -6.66 21.69 -3.19
C PRO A 54 -5.62 20.76 -2.56
N GLY A 55 -4.40 20.80 -3.08
CA GLY A 55 -3.30 19.94 -2.62
C GLY A 55 -3.18 18.59 -3.35
N PHE A 56 -3.98 18.35 -4.39
CA PHE A 56 -3.87 17.18 -5.26
C PHE A 56 -3.72 17.59 -6.72
N GLY A 57 -2.93 16.85 -7.49
CA GLY A 57 -2.76 17.03 -8.94
C GLY A 57 -1.59 17.93 -9.38
N SER A 58 -0.76 18.43 -8.46
CA SER A 58 0.34 19.35 -8.77
C SER A 58 1.69 18.70 -9.09
N GLY A 59 1.84 17.37 -8.99
CA GLY A 59 3.12 16.69 -9.26
C GLY A 59 4.27 17.25 -8.41
N ASP A 60 3.95 17.84 -7.27
CA ASP A 60 4.83 18.61 -6.39
C ASP A 60 5.69 17.72 -5.47
N GLY A 61 5.73 16.40 -5.76
CA GLY A 61 6.61 15.45 -5.08
C GLY A 61 6.26 15.20 -3.61
N ARG A 62 5.07 15.61 -3.17
CA ARG A 62 4.48 15.29 -1.86
C ARG A 62 3.52 14.11 -1.91
N GLU A 63 3.76 13.24 -2.88
CA GLU A 63 3.13 11.93 -2.98
C GLU A 63 3.26 11.30 -1.57
N PHE A 64 2.15 10.89 -0.96
CA PHE A 64 2.07 10.25 0.37
C PHE A 64 2.11 11.10 1.66
N ASP A 65 2.46 12.40 1.66
CA ASP A 65 2.52 13.22 2.90
C ASP A 65 1.17 13.25 3.66
N TRP A 66 0.07 13.14 2.91
CA TRP A 66 -1.29 13.17 3.45
C TRP A 66 -1.76 11.83 4.05
N ILE A 67 -1.07 10.72 3.74
CA ILE A 67 -1.37 9.39 4.30
C ILE A 67 -0.45 9.02 5.46
N ASP A 68 0.78 9.53 5.49
CA ASP A 68 1.81 9.13 6.46
C ASP A 68 1.33 9.10 7.92
N PRO A 69 0.58 10.10 8.43
CA PRO A 69 0.07 10.07 9.82
C PRO A 69 -0.96 8.98 10.10
N TYR A 70 -1.43 8.26 9.08
CA TYR A 70 -2.49 7.28 9.13
C TYR A 70 -2.04 5.87 8.74
N ILE A 71 -0.77 5.68 8.32
CA ILE A 71 -0.25 4.37 7.97
C ILE A 71 -0.27 3.48 9.21
N VAL A 72 -0.92 2.33 9.08
CA VAL A 72 -0.99 1.30 10.10
C VAL A 72 -0.21 0.10 9.58
N GLU A 73 0.83 -0.29 10.31
CA GLU A 73 1.57 -1.50 10.00
C GLU A 73 0.80 -2.75 10.43
N PRO A 74 0.85 -3.85 9.66
CA PRO A 74 0.34 -5.15 10.09
C PRO A 74 1.11 -5.68 11.31
N ASP A 75 0.45 -6.52 12.11
CA ASP A 75 1.16 -7.32 13.12
C ASP A 75 1.91 -8.47 12.43
N TRP A 76 3.08 -8.14 11.87
CA TRP A 76 3.92 -9.06 11.11
C TRP A 76 4.30 -10.32 11.90
N PRO A 77 4.68 -10.25 13.19
CA PRO A 77 4.93 -11.44 14.00
C PRO A 77 3.71 -12.37 14.09
N ALA A 78 2.50 -11.82 14.32
CA ALA A 78 1.30 -12.64 14.40
C ALA A 78 0.95 -13.28 13.05
N LEU A 79 1.09 -12.55 11.95
CA LEU A 79 0.85 -13.06 10.60
C LEU A 79 1.86 -14.16 10.22
N ALA A 80 3.14 -13.98 10.52
CA ALA A 80 4.17 -14.97 10.28
C ALA A 80 3.92 -16.25 11.09
N ALA A 81 3.46 -16.13 12.34
CA ALA A 81 3.07 -17.28 13.15
C ALA A 81 1.90 -18.06 12.54
N VAL A 82 0.92 -17.38 11.93
CA VAL A 82 -0.19 -18.04 11.20
C VAL A 82 0.33 -18.77 9.95
N ALA A 83 1.26 -18.16 9.20
CA ALA A 83 1.87 -18.76 8.02
C ALA A 83 2.87 -19.89 8.33
N GLY A 84 3.31 -20.03 9.59
CA GLY A 84 4.37 -20.96 9.99
C GLY A 84 5.76 -20.52 9.53
N GLU A 85 5.96 -19.21 9.33
CA GLU A 85 7.22 -18.60 8.86
C GLU A 85 7.87 -17.74 9.96
N HIS A 86 9.15 -17.39 9.77
CA HIS A 86 9.82 -16.41 10.63
C HIS A 86 9.47 -14.98 10.16
N SER A 87 9.17 -14.09 11.11
CA SER A 87 8.95 -12.67 10.80
C SER A 87 10.28 -11.98 10.51
N ASP A 88 10.48 -11.60 9.25
CA ASP A 88 11.66 -10.86 8.78
C ASP A 88 11.25 -9.82 7.71
N PRO A 89 10.70 -8.67 8.15
CA PRO A 89 10.26 -7.62 7.23
C PRO A 89 11.37 -7.06 6.35
N ASP A 90 12.61 -7.03 6.85
CA ASP A 90 13.76 -6.54 6.09
C ASP A 90 14.04 -7.46 4.89
N ALA A 91 14.08 -8.78 5.11
CA ALA A 91 14.26 -9.75 4.03
C ALA A 91 13.10 -9.74 3.01
N TRP A 92 11.86 -9.50 3.46
CA TRP A 92 10.71 -9.37 2.55
C TRP A 92 10.78 -8.08 1.73
N GLY A 93 11.24 -6.99 2.33
CA GLY A 93 11.51 -5.71 1.66
C GLY A 93 12.60 -5.86 0.60
N GLU A 94 13.74 -6.46 0.93
CA GLU A 94 14.81 -6.74 -0.03
C GLU A 94 14.32 -7.61 -1.20
N TRP A 95 13.51 -8.64 -0.89
CA TRP A 95 12.91 -9.49 -1.92
C TRP A 95 11.99 -8.69 -2.85
N LEU A 96 11.15 -7.80 -2.30
CA LEU A 96 10.21 -6.96 -3.04
C LEU A 96 10.95 -5.97 -3.95
N ASP A 97 11.97 -5.30 -3.42
CA ASP A 97 12.81 -4.36 -4.17
C ASP A 97 13.49 -5.06 -5.36
N ALA A 98 13.95 -6.29 -5.17
CA ALA A 98 14.56 -7.09 -6.22
C ALA A 98 13.60 -7.45 -7.37
N GLN A 99 12.28 -7.43 -7.15
CA GLN A 99 11.30 -7.75 -8.19
C GLN A 99 11.06 -6.59 -9.18
N ALA A 100 11.61 -5.39 -8.93
CA ALA A 100 11.30 -4.18 -9.68
C ALA A 100 9.78 -3.89 -9.80
N LEU A 101 9.00 -4.37 -8.83
CA LEU A 101 7.55 -4.13 -8.72
C LEU A 101 7.23 -2.77 -8.09
N SER A 102 8.24 -1.97 -7.76
CA SER A 102 8.18 -0.72 -6.98
C SER A 102 7.55 0.48 -7.73
N ARG A 103 6.68 0.23 -8.72
CA ARG A 103 5.70 1.20 -9.22
C ARG A 103 4.60 0.51 -10.02
N PRO A 104 3.31 0.70 -9.66
CA PRO A 104 2.25 0.43 -10.60
C PRO A 104 2.48 1.29 -11.87
N PRO A 105 2.19 0.79 -13.08
CA PRO A 105 2.10 1.68 -14.23
C PRO A 105 1.04 2.73 -13.92
N ARG A 106 1.38 4.02 -14.01
CA ARG A 106 0.37 5.11 -14.00
C ARG A 106 -0.76 4.67 -14.91
N MET A 107 -1.98 4.60 -14.38
CA MET A 107 -3.16 4.37 -15.19
C MET A 107 -3.24 5.50 -16.20
N ALA A 108 -2.74 5.24 -17.42
CA ALA A 108 -2.69 6.23 -18.47
C ALA A 108 -4.13 6.60 -18.82
N GLY A 109 -4.56 7.77 -18.35
CA GLY A 109 -5.75 8.50 -18.80
C GLY A 109 -6.98 7.64 -19.05
N SER A 110 -7.73 7.31 -18.01
CA SER A 110 -9.14 6.96 -18.22
C SER A 110 -9.93 8.26 -18.31
N THR A 111 -10.11 8.73 -19.55
CA THR A 111 -11.10 9.75 -19.89
C THR A 111 -12.49 9.18 -19.58
N LEU A 112 -13.12 9.68 -18.53
CA LEU A 112 -14.55 9.64 -18.33
C LEU A 112 -15.10 11.07 -18.39
#